data_AF-A0A368DDE3-F1
#
_entry.id   AF-A0A368DDE3-F1
#
_cell.length_a   1.000
_cell.length_b   1.000
_cell.length_c   1.000
_cell.angle_alpha   90.00
_cell.angle_beta   90.00
_cell.angle_gamma   90.00
#
_symmetry.space_group_name_H-M   'P 1'
#
loop_
_entity.id
_entity.type
_entity.pdbx_description
1 polymer ?
#
loop_
_entity_poly.entity_id
_entity_poly.type
_entity_poly.pdbx_seq_one_letter_code
_entity_poly.pdbx_strand_id
1 'polypeptide(L)'
;MFSDKTSHIDDNTIELLENAQNRIRQKRNVYRHFIFFLFISGFILFINLVLSVGDNLMFFDYSWSIWVVLIWSFILMYHLFDVFVSKRIISKKWVSVQKSHLIKVQQEKIRSLKKHIEKKSKIYADSNSNNLNQMITIIVAASENDIIGNNNKLIWHLSKDLIRFKNLTKGHHVIMGRKTFESMPKALPNRTNVVITRNKNYTAENITVVDSLERALKVCKDDPQPFIIGGGEIYRIGLKYAKRIELTRVYHNFEGDTTFPQIDKNLWKEVKDIKMFDIENHNYNFSFITYDKI
;
A
#
# COMPACT_ATOMS: atom_id res chain seq x y z
N MET A 1 -8.88 -5.70 40.57
CA MET A 1 -8.36 -7.06 40.36
C MET A 1 -9.54 -7.97 40.08
N PHE A 2 -10.06 -7.94 38.85
CA PHE A 2 -11.08 -8.87 38.38
C PHE A 2 -10.62 -9.35 37.01
N SER A 3 -10.33 -10.65 36.96
CA SER A 3 -9.92 -11.40 35.79
C SER A 3 -11.15 -11.58 34.90
N ASP A 4 -11.26 -10.82 33.81
CA ASP A 4 -12.17 -11.14 32.73
C ASP A 4 -11.66 -12.39 32.00
N LYS A 5 -12.03 -13.54 32.55
CA LYS A 5 -11.93 -14.86 31.91
C LYS A 5 -13.22 -15.11 31.12
N THR A 6 -13.58 -14.20 30.24
CA THR A 6 -14.57 -14.49 29.20
C THR A 6 -13.84 -15.28 28.11
N SER A 7 -14.30 -16.51 27.92
CA SER A 7 -13.82 -17.50 26.98
C SER A 7 -13.64 -16.94 25.57
N HIS A 8 -12.44 -16.46 25.25
CA HIS A 8 -11.97 -16.48 23.88
C HIS A 8 -11.89 -17.94 23.48
N ILE A 9 -12.86 -18.40 22.69
CA ILE A 9 -12.70 -19.63 21.93
C ILE A 9 -11.44 -19.39 21.10
N ASP A 10 -10.33 -20.01 21.49
CA ASP A 10 -9.02 -19.89 20.85
C ASP A 10 -9.21 -19.98 19.33
N ASP A 11 -8.73 -19.00 18.57
CA ASP A 11 -8.90 -18.96 17.11
C ASP A 11 -8.45 -20.28 16.46
N ASN A 12 -7.50 -20.96 17.08
CA ASN A 12 -7.04 -22.30 16.72
C ASN A 12 -8.13 -23.37 16.91
N THR A 13 -8.95 -23.27 17.97
CA THR A 13 -10.12 -24.13 18.21
C THR A 13 -11.21 -23.90 17.17
N ILE A 14 -11.46 -22.64 16.79
CA ILE A 14 -12.40 -22.30 15.71
C ILE A 14 -11.94 -22.89 14.38
N GLU A 15 -10.65 -22.72 14.05
CA GLU A 15 -10.05 -23.27 12.84
C GLU A 15 -10.06 -24.82 12.84
N LEU A 16 -9.87 -25.46 13.99
CA LEU A 16 -9.99 -26.92 14.15
C LEU A 16 -11.42 -27.40 13.91
N LEU A 17 -12.43 -26.70 14.42
CA LEU A 17 -13.85 -27.01 14.24
C LEU A 17 -14.29 -26.83 12.78
N GLU A 18 -13.93 -25.73 12.14
CA GLU A 18 -14.27 -25.45 10.73
C GLU A 18 -13.63 -26.50 9.80
N ASN A 19 -12.39 -26.89 10.09
CA ASN A 19 -11.71 -27.96 9.36
C ASN A 19 -12.36 -29.34 9.56
N ALA A 20 -12.83 -29.65 10.77
CA ALA A 20 -13.55 -30.90 11.05
C ALA A 20 -14.88 -30.95 10.31
N GLN A 21 -15.64 -29.86 10.30
CA GLN A 21 -16.89 -29.73 9.56
C GLN A 21 -16.69 -29.87 8.03
N ASN A 22 -15.65 -29.23 7.49
CA ASN A 22 -15.30 -29.34 6.07
C ASN A 22 -14.94 -30.78 5.68
N ARG A 23 -14.23 -31.52 6.56
CA ARG A 23 -13.94 -32.95 6.35
C ARG A 23 -15.21 -33.82 6.34
N ILE A 24 -16.16 -33.56 7.24
CA ILE A 24 -17.43 -34.28 7.30
C ILE A 24 -18.25 -34.00 6.03
N ARG A 25 -18.32 -32.74 5.58
CA ARG A 25 -19.04 -32.33 4.37
C ARG A 25 -18.47 -32.98 3.11
N GLN A 26 -17.15 -33.05 2.99
CA GLN A 26 -16.48 -33.67 1.85
C GLN A 26 -16.71 -35.19 1.79
N LYS A 27 -16.60 -35.90 2.93
CA LYS A 27 -16.93 -37.33 3.01
C LYS A 27 -18.40 -37.59 2.63
N ARG A 28 -19.31 -36.73 3.08
CA ARG A 28 -20.73 -36.80 2.70
C ARG A 28 -20.95 -36.56 1.21
N ASN A 29 -20.19 -35.65 0.58
CA ASN A 29 -20.28 -35.40 -0.86
C ASN A 29 -19.77 -36.58 -1.70
N VAL A 30 -18.69 -37.26 -1.27
CA VAL A 30 -18.24 -38.52 -1.89
C VAL A 30 -19.33 -39.58 -1.82
N TYR A 31 -19.93 -39.77 -0.65
CA TYR A 31 -21.00 -40.75 -0.46
C TYR A 31 -22.24 -40.43 -1.33
N ARG A 32 -22.63 -39.15 -1.42
CA ARG A 32 -23.69 -38.70 -2.33
C ARG A 32 -23.35 -39.01 -3.78
N HIS A 33 -22.13 -38.70 -4.23
CA HIS A 33 -21.71 -38.95 -5.60
C HIS A 33 -21.68 -40.46 -5.92
N PHE A 34 -21.26 -41.29 -4.96
CA PHE A 34 -21.31 -42.75 -5.07
C PHE A 34 -22.75 -43.29 -5.19
N ILE A 35 -23.69 -42.77 -4.39
CA ILE A 35 -25.11 -43.14 -4.50
C ILE A 35 -25.66 -42.76 -5.88
N PHE A 36 -25.41 -41.53 -6.36
CA PHE A 36 -25.85 -41.10 -7.69
C PHE A 36 -25.26 -41.98 -8.80
N PHE A 37 -23.99 -42.36 -8.68
CA PHE A 37 -23.36 -43.31 -9.60
C PHE A 37 -24.11 -44.64 -9.65
N LEU A 38 -24.42 -45.25 -8.50
CA LEU A 38 -25.16 -46.53 -8.46
C LEU A 38 -26.54 -46.43 -9.13
N PHE A 39 -27.29 -45.36 -8.85
CA PHE A 39 -28.61 -45.15 -9.47
C PHE A 39 -28.52 -44.91 -10.98
N ILE A 40 -27.61 -44.04 -11.42
CA ILE A 40 -27.46 -43.70 -12.85
C ILE A 40 -26.93 -44.90 -13.64
N SER A 41 -25.93 -45.61 -13.12
CA SER A 41 -25.40 -46.82 -13.77
C SER A 41 -26.46 -47.93 -13.85
N GLY A 42 -27.23 -48.16 -12.77
CA GLY A 42 -28.33 -49.13 -12.78
C GLY A 42 -29.44 -48.75 -13.77
N PHE A 43 -29.80 -47.47 -13.84
CA PHE A 43 -30.82 -46.97 -14.76
C PHE A 43 -30.39 -47.06 -16.23
N ILE A 44 -29.13 -46.74 -16.55
CA ILE A 44 -28.58 -46.85 -17.91
C ILE A 44 -28.52 -48.31 -18.35
N LEU A 45 -28.09 -49.22 -17.46
CA LEU A 45 -28.10 -50.65 -17.75
C LEU A 45 -29.53 -51.19 -17.93
N PHE A 46 -30.49 -50.73 -17.13
CA PHE A 46 -31.90 -51.09 -17.27
C PHE A 46 -32.49 -50.62 -18.61
N ILE A 47 -32.25 -49.37 -19.01
CA ILE A 47 -32.68 -48.84 -20.32
C ILE A 47 -32.11 -49.67 -21.46
N ASN A 48 -30.82 -50.00 -21.40
CA ASN A 48 -30.18 -50.78 -22.44
C ASN A 48 -30.71 -52.23 -22.47
N LEU A 49 -30.94 -52.86 -21.32
CA LEU A 49 -31.32 -54.28 -21.23
C LEU A 49 -32.82 -54.52 -21.49
N VAL A 50 -33.70 -53.63 -21.02
CA VAL A 50 -35.16 -53.84 -21.03
C VAL A 50 -35.84 -53.08 -22.15
N LEU A 51 -35.34 -51.89 -22.50
CA LEU A 51 -35.96 -51.02 -23.50
C LEU A 51 -35.25 -51.09 -24.87
N SER A 52 -34.16 -51.86 -24.99
CA SER A 52 -33.38 -52.02 -26.24
C SER A 52 -32.96 -50.69 -26.88
N VAL A 53 -32.78 -49.65 -26.05
CA VAL A 53 -32.45 -48.32 -26.54
C VAL A 53 -30.99 -48.29 -26.97
N GLY A 54 -30.76 -48.05 -28.26
CA GLY A 54 -29.41 -47.90 -28.81
C GLY A 54 -28.71 -49.23 -29.11
N ASP A 55 -29.44 -50.33 -29.33
CA ASP A 55 -28.88 -51.64 -29.69
C ASP A 55 -27.98 -51.61 -30.94
N ASN A 56 -28.22 -50.64 -31.84
CA ASN A 56 -27.41 -50.42 -33.05
C ASN A 56 -26.09 -49.67 -32.77
N LEU A 57 -25.87 -49.18 -31.55
CA LEU A 57 -24.67 -48.44 -31.15
C LEU A 57 -23.77 -49.34 -30.31
N MET A 58 -22.93 -50.11 -31.01
CA MET A 58 -21.85 -50.89 -30.39
C MET A 58 -20.51 -50.23 -30.66
N PHE A 59 -19.68 -50.17 -29.62
CA PHE A 59 -18.30 -49.70 -29.71
C PHE A 59 -17.38 -50.83 -29.24
N PHE A 60 -16.50 -51.30 -30.12
CA PHE A 60 -15.57 -52.42 -29.85
C PHE A 60 -16.28 -53.69 -29.35
N ASP A 61 -17.38 -54.07 -30.00
CA ASP A 61 -18.20 -55.24 -29.64
C ASP A 61 -18.88 -55.17 -28.25
N TYR A 62 -18.88 -53.99 -27.61
CA TYR A 62 -19.60 -53.72 -26.37
C TYR A 62 -20.70 -52.67 -26.57
N SER A 63 -21.82 -52.83 -25.87
CA SER A 63 -22.92 -51.85 -25.89
C SER A 63 -22.47 -50.48 -25.40
N TRP A 64 -23.00 -49.41 -26.00
CA TRP A 64 -22.74 -48.02 -25.60
C TRP A 64 -22.92 -47.76 -24.08
N SER A 65 -23.86 -48.47 -23.44
CA SER A 65 -24.16 -48.38 -22.01
C SER A 65 -22.95 -48.71 -21.12
N ILE A 66 -22.13 -49.69 -21.52
CA ILE A 66 -20.92 -50.12 -20.80
C ILE A 66 -19.89 -48.99 -20.80
N TRP A 67 -19.71 -48.32 -21.93
CA TRP A 67 -18.79 -47.19 -22.07
C TRP A 67 -19.21 -45.98 -21.24
N VAL A 68 -20.51 -45.68 -21.16
CA VAL A 68 -21.02 -44.62 -20.29
C VAL A 68 -20.75 -44.93 -18.82
N VAL A 69 -20.95 -46.17 -18.38
CA VAL A 69 -20.64 -46.60 -17.00
C VAL A 69 -19.14 -46.53 -16.73
N LEU A 70 -18.28 -46.92 -17.69
CA LEU A 70 -16.82 -46.84 -17.57
C LEU A 70 -16.33 -45.39 -17.40
N ILE A 71 -16.82 -44.47 -18.24
CA ILE A 71 -16.47 -43.04 -18.15
C ILE A 71 -16.91 -42.48 -16.79
N TRP A 72 -18.13 -42.82 -16.35
CA TRP A 72 -18.64 -42.35 -15.07
C TRP A 72 -17.90 -42.92 -13.86
N SER A 73 -17.43 -44.17 -13.96
CA SER A 73 -16.58 -44.83 -12.96
C SER A 73 -15.22 -44.12 -12.84
N PHE A 74 -14.64 -43.67 -13.96
CA PHE A 74 -13.38 -42.92 -13.95
C PHE A 74 -13.52 -41.57 -13.23
N ILE A 75 -14.65 -40.86 -13.42
CA ILE A 75 -14.95 -39.60 -12.72
C ILE A 75 -15.06 -39.83 -11.20
N LEU A 76 -15.75 -40.89 -10.79
CA LEU A 76 -15.86 -41.28 -9.38
C LEU A 76 -14.48 -41.60 -8.78
N MET A 77 -13.64 -42.31 -9.53
CA MET A 77 -12.28 -42.68 -9.10
C MET A 77 -11.38 -41.46 -8.91
N TYR A 78 -11.44 -40.48 -9.82
CA TYR A 78 -10.73 -39.20 -9.69
C TYR A 78 -11.16 -38.45 -8.41
N HIS A 79 -12.46 -38.34 -8.18
CA HIS A 79 -13.00 -37.66 -7.00
C HIS A 79 -12.64 -38.40 -5.68
N LEU A 80 -12.60 -39.73 -5.71
CA LEU A 80 -12.07 -40.55 -4.60
C LEU A 80 -10.59 -40.28 -4.34
N PHE A 81 -9.77 -40.20 -5.40
CA PHE A 81 -8.34 -39.91 -5.30
C PHE A 81 -8.06 -38.51 -4.73
N ASP A 82 -8.80 -37.47 -5.18
CA ASP A 82 -8.64 -36.11 -4.65
C ASP A 82 -8.97 -36.04 -3.14
N VAL A 83 -10.06 -36.69 -2.72
CA VAL A 83 -10.49 -36.64 -1.31
C VAL A 83 -9.60 -37.48 -0.40
N PHE A 84 -9.11 -38.65 -0.85
CA PHE A 84 -8.37 -39.58 0.00
C PHE A 84 -6.84 -39.55 -0.16
N VAL A 85 -6.30 -39.20 -1.33
CA VAL A 85 -4.84 -39.25 -1.61
C VAL A 85 -4.22 -37.87 -1.57
N SER A 86 -4.75 -36.90 -2.32
CA SER A 86 -4.19 -35.53 -2.45
C SER A 86 -3.98 -34.86 -1.08
N LYS A 87 -4.93 -35.03 -0.15
CA LYS A 87 -4.88 -34.39 1.18
C LYS A 87 -4.33 -35.25 2.32
N ARG A 88 -3.93 -36.50 2.05
CA ARG A 88 -3.16 -37.32 3.01
C ARG A 88 -1.68 -36.94 3.00
N ILE A 89 -1.17 -36.48 1.85
CA ILE A 89 0.24 -36.14 1.63
C ILE A 89 0.56 -34.74 2.17
N ILE A 90 -0.35 -33.77 2.05
CA ILE A 90 -0.23 -32.46 2.72
C ILE A 90 -0.82 -32.58 4.14
N SER A 91 -0.07 -33.24 5.02
CA SER A 91 -0.46 -33.33 6.43
C SER A 91 -0.38 -31.95 7.09
N LYS A 92 -1.34 -31.63 7.98
CA LYS A 92 -1.33 -30.39 8.77
C LYS A 92 0.02 -30.16 9.48
N LYS A 93 0.69 -31.25 9.88
CA LYS A 93 2.02 -31.24 10.52
C LYS A 93 3.10 -30.65 9.61
N TRP A 94 3.08 -30.98 8.31
CA TRP A 94 4.02 -30.42 7.35
C TRP A 94 3.80 -28.91 7.18
N VAL A 95 2.53 -28.48 7.06
CA VAL A 95 2.17 -27.05 6.94
C VAL A 95 2.54 -26.26 8.20
N SER A 96 2.27 -26.79 9.40
CA SER A 96 2.63 -26.14 10.66
C SER A 96 4.14 -26.00 10.83
N VAL A 97 4.91 -27.01 10.42
CA VAL A 97 6.38 -26.95 10.44
C VAL A 97 6.89 -25.86 9.49
N GLN A 98 6.39 -25.81 8.26
CA GLN A 98 6.77 -24.76 7.31
C GLN A 98 6.38 -23.35 7.78
N LYS A 99 5.17 -23.18 8.35
CA LYS A 99 4.70 -21.91 8.92
C LYS A 99 5.59 -21.46 10.09
N SER A 100 5.95 -22.37 11.00
CA SER A 100 6.81 -22.06 12.14
C SER A 100 8.22 -21.62 11.71
N HIS A 101 8.78 -22.28 10.70
CA HIS A 101 10.05 -21.90 10.09
C HIS A 101 9.99 -20.49 9.48
N LEU A 102 8.96 -20.17 8.70
CA LEU A 102 8.76 -18.84 8.11
C LEU A 102 8.62 -17.74 9.17
N ILE A 103 7.88 -18.01 10.26
CA ILE A 103 7.74 -17.06 11.38
C ILE A 103 9.10 -16.81 12.04
N LYS A 104 9.91 -17.85 12.25
CA LYS A 104 11.25 -17.71 12.82
C LYS A 104 12.16 -16.84 11.95
N VAL A 105 12.17 -17.07 10.64
CA VAL A 105 12.93 -16.26 9.66
C VAL A 105 12.47 -14.79 9.70
N GLN A 106 11.16 -14.54 9.78
CA GLN A 106 10.63 -13.18 9.90
C GLN A 106 11.05 -12.52 11.22
N GLN A 107 11.00 -13.24 12.34
CA GLN A 107 11.44 -12.73 13.65
C GLN A 107 12.93 -12.38 13.64
N GLU A 108 13.79 -13.20 13.03
CA GLU A 108 15.21 -12.91 12.87
C GLU A 108 15.46 -11.66 12.03
N LYS A 109 14.70 -11.48 10.94
CA LYS A 109 14.76 -10.28 10.09
C LYS A 109 14.29 -9.03 10.84
N ILE A 110 13.23 -9.12 11.63
CA ILE A 110 12.78 -8.01 12.49
C ILE A 110 13.85 -7.68 13.53
N ARG A 111 14.47 -8.69 14.15
CA ARG A 111 15.55 -8.49 15.13
C ARG A 111 16.76 -7.81 14.50
N SER A 112 17.19 -8.22 13.30
CA SER A 112 18.31 -7.59 12.60
C SER A 112 18.00 -6.15 12.19
N LEU A 113 16.79 -5.87 11.71
CA LEU A 113 16.33 -4.52 11.41
C LEU A 113 16.30 -3.63 12.66
N LYS A 114 15.77 -4.14 13.78
CA LYS A 114 15.78 -3.43 15.07
C LYS A 114 17.20 -3.10 15.51
N LYS A 115 18.13 -4.06 15.44
CA LYS A 115 19.55 -3.85 15.77
C LYS A 115 20.20 -2.80 14.85
N HIS A 116 19.87 -2.81 13.56
CA HIS A 116 20.37 -1.82 12.60
C HIS A 116 19.83 -0.41 12.88
N ILE A 117 18.53 -0.31 13.19
CA ILE A 117 17.89 0.95 13.61
C ILE A 117 18.52 1.47 14.90
N GLU A 118 18.72 0.60 15.89
CA GLU A 118 19.33 0.96 17.17
C GLU A 118 20.77 1.46 16.99
N LYS A 119 21.59 0.72 16.23
CA LYS A 119 22.95 1.15 15.86
C LYS A 119 22.94 2.49 15.13
N LYS A 120 22.05 2.68 14.15
CA LYS A 120 21.86 3.96 13.48
C LYS A 120 21.46 5.04 14.48
N SER A 121 20.48 4.80 15.35
CA SER A 121 19.99 5.76 16.33
C SER A 121 21.08 6.19 17.32
N LYS A 122 21.97 5.27 17.69
CA LYS A 122 23.14 5.57 18.53
C LYS A 122 24.16 6.39 17.77
N ILE A 123 24.47 6.04 16.51
CA ILE A 123 25.32 6.87 15.64
C ILE A 123 24.72 8.28 15.46
N TYR A 124 23.40 8.38 15.28
CA TYR A 124 22.68 9.66 15.20
C TYR A 124 22.77 10.44 16.52
N ALA A 125 22.53 9.80 17.68
CA ALA A 125 22.62 10.43 19.00
C ALA A 125 24.05 10.90 19.32
N ASP A 126 25.05 10.06 19.06
CA ASP A 126 26.47 10.37 19.26
C ASP A 126 26.93 11.49 18.30
N SER A 127 26.35 11.58 17.08
CA SER A 127 26.60 12.68 16.14
C SER A 127 25.86 13.98 16.48
N ASN A 128 24.76 13.91 17.23
CA ASN A 128 23.89 15.05 17.57
C ASN A 128 24.19 15.70 18.94
N SER A 129 25.22 15.23 19.67
CA SER A 129 25.70 15.91 20.88
C SER A 129 26.27 17.31 20.61
N ASN A 130 26.50 17.69 19.35
CA ASN A 130 26.92 19.02 18.93
C ASN A 130 25.99 19.56 17.84
N ASN A 131 24.92 20.26 18.25
CA ASN A 131 24.09 21.15 17.44
C ASN A 131 23.33 20.49 16.24
N LEU A 132 22.09 20.04 16.47
CA LEU A 132 21.14 19.56 15.46
C LEU A 132 20.92 20.61 14.36
N ASN A 133 21.65 20.48 13.25
CA ASN A 133 21.54 21.42 12.14
C ASN A 133 20.45 20.95 11.16
N GLN A 134 19.17 21.09 11.55
CA GLN A 134 18.01 20.64 10.77
C GLN A 134 18.11 20.97 9.28
N MET A 135 17.76 20.02 8.42
CA MET A 135 17.80 20.15 6.97
C MET A 135 16.47 20.68 6.42
N ILE A 136 16.15 21.92 6.77
CA ILE A 136 14.89 22.57 6.36
C ILE A 136 14.80 22.60 4.83
N THR A 137 13.79 21.93 4.29
CA THR A 137 13.64 21.70 2.84
C THR A 137 12.35 22.37 2.35
N ILE A 138 12.43 23.17 1.29
CA ILE A 138 11.24 23.60 0.54
C ILE A 138 10.93 22.53 -0.50
N ILE A 139 9.67 22.13 -0.63
CA ILE A 139 9.22 21.28 -1.73
C ILE A 139 8.07 21.98 -2.47
N VAL A 140 8.19 22.08 -3.78
CA VAL A 140 7.28 22.88 -4.61
C VAL A 140 7.23 22.37 -6.04
N ALA A 141 6.05 22.43 -6.67
CA ALA A 141 5.89 22.31 -8.11
C ALA A 141 5.55 23.68 -8.68
N ALA A 142 6.32 24.16 -9.65
CA ALA A 142 6.15 25.46 -10.27
C ALA A 142 6.25 25.37 -11.80
N SER A 143 5.46 26.18 -12.50
CA SER A 143 5.46 26.30 -13.96
C SER A 143 6.70 27.03 -14.46
N GLU A 144 6.88 27.13 -15.79
CA GLU A 144 8.02 27.84 -16.37
C GLU A 144 8.06 29.32 -15.92
N ASN A 145 6.90 29.94 -15.78
CA ASN A 145 6.71 31.30 -15.26
C ASN A 145 6.51 31.40 -13.73
N ASP A 146 7.02 30.43 -12.97
CA ASP A 146 7.00 30.35 -11.49
C ASP A 146 5.59 30.34 -10.85
N ILE A 147 4.52 30.12 -11.62
CA ILE A 147 3.16 29.98 -11.08
C ILE A 147 3.05 28.64 -10.35
N ILE A 148 2.39 28.64 -9.19
CA ILE A 148 2.18 27.43 -8.37
C ILE A 148 0.70 27.14 -8.09
N GLY A 149 -0.18 28.09 -8.37
CA GLY A 149 -1.60 27.95 -8.06
C GLY A 149 -2.43 29.10 -8.58
N ASN A 150 -3.73 28.85 -8.69
CA ASN A 150 -4.74 29.82 -9.05
C ASN A 150 -6.00 29.58 -8.21
N ASN A 151 -6.58 30.63 -7.62
CA ASN A 151 -7.81 30.54 -6.81
C ASN A 151 -7.73 29.46 -5.70
N ASN A 152 -6.59 29.38 -5.02
CA ASN A 152 -6.25 28.35 -4.02
C ASN A 152 -6.34 26.90 -4.55
N LYS A 153 -6.18 26.65 -5.84
CA LYS A 153 -6.12 25.30 -6.42
C LYS A 153 -4.83 25.09 -7.21
N LEU A 154 -4.41 23.83 -7.29
CA LEU A 154 -3.37 23.41 -8.23
C LEU A 154 -3.92 23.49 -9.65
N ILE A 155 -3.13 24.04 -10.58
CA ILE A 155 -3.54 24.31 -11.97
C ILE A 155 -3.36 23.05 -12.84
N TRP A 156 -2.63 22.05 -12.35
CA TRP A 156 -2.36 20.80 -13.04
C TRP A 156 -2.45 19.60 -12.09
N HIS A 157 -2.51 18.41 -12.70
CA HIS A 157 -2.42 17.13 -12.01
C HIS A 157 -1.23 16.33 -12.55
N LEU A 158 -0.18 16.18 -11.73
CA LEU A 158 1.03 15.45 -12.08
C LEU A 158 1.22 14.28 -11.11
N SER A 159 0.75 13.09 -11.51
CA SER A 159 0.73 11.90 -10.65
C SER A 159 2.12 11.53 -10.12
N LYS A 160 3.17 11.63 -10.96
CA LYS A 160 4.56 11.36 -10.55
C LYS A 160 5.08 12.36 -9.51
N ASP A 161 4.70 13.64 -9.63
CA ASP A 161 5.05 14.67 -8.65
C ASP A 161 4.36 14.40 -7.30
N LEU A 162 3.07 14.06 -7.31
CA LEU A 162 2.34 13.70 -6.08
C LEU A 162 2.95 12.48 -5.37
N ILE A 163 3.40 11.47 -6.13
CA ILE A 163 4.11 10.32 -5.59
C ILE A 163 5.46 10.75 -4.98
N ARG A 164 6.23 11.60 -5.67
CA ARG A 164 7.49 12.15 -5.16
C ARG A 164 7.25 12.94 -3.87
N PHE A 165 6.30 13.87 -3.87
CA PHE A 165 5.92 14.67 -2.71
C PHE A 165 5.55 13.77 -1.52
N LYS A 166 4.71 12.76 -1.74
CA LYS A 166 4.33 11.80 -0.69
C LYS A 166 5.54 11.05 -0.15
N ASN A 167 6.43 10.58 -1.01
CA ASN A 167 7.59 9.79 -0.61
C ASN A 167 8.62 10.62 0.17
N LEU A 168 8.89 11.86 -0.26
CA LEU A 168 9.83 12.75 0.41
C LEU A 168 9.32 13.23 1.75
N THR A 169 8.03 13.54 1.86
CA THR A 169 7.46 14.15 3.08
C THR A 169 6.96 13.13 4.11
N LYS A 170 6.84 11.85 3.77
CA LYS A 170 6.27 10.83 4.67
C LYS A 170 7.11 10.68 5.94
N GLY A 171 6.46 10.73 7.11
CA GLY A 171 7.13 10.62 8.41
C GLY A 171 7.76 11.92 8.91
N HIS A 172 7.71 13.00 8.11
CA HIS A 172 8.24 14.31 8.46
C HIS A 172 7.13 15.31 8.78
N HIS A 173 7.54 16.45 9.32
CA HIS A 173 6.71 17.62 9.55
C HIS A 173 6.56 18.39 8.25
N VAL A 174 5.32 18.78 7.96
CA VAL A 174 4.98 19.58 6.77
C VAL A 174 4.40 20.92 7.24
N ILE A 175 5.09 21.99 6.89
CA ILE A 175 4.78 23.36 7.28
C ILE A 175 4.08 24.04 6.12
N MET A 176 2.90 24.60 6.38
CA MET A 176 2.10 25.26 5.36
C MET A 176 1.30 26.45 5.91
N GLY A 177 0.83 27.30 5.02
CA GLY A 177 -0.11 28.38 5.35
C GLY A 177 -1.55 27.89 5.40
N ARG A 178 -2.41 28.60 6.14
CA ARG A 178 -3.85 28.30 6.24
C ARG A 178 -4.55 28.06 4.89
N LYS A 179 -4.34 28.95 3.91
CA LYS A 179 -4.99 28.83 2.58
C LYS A 179 -4.56 27.56 1.82
N THR A 180 -3.31 27.15 1.98
CA THR A 180 -2.78 25.89 1.41
C THR A 180 -3.36 24.67 2.11
N PHE A 181 -3.60 24.76 3.42
CA PHE A 181 -4.29 23.68 4.12
C PHE A 181 -5.75 23.56 3.68
N GLU A 182 -6.46 24.69 3.55
CA GLU A 182 -7.87 24.74 3.13
C GLU A 182 -8.11 24.31 1.69
N SER A 183 -7.09 24.36 0.82
CA SER A 183 -7.19 23.83 -0.54
C SER A 183 -7.11 22.30 -0.60
N MET A 184 -6.63 21.67 0.46
CA MET A 184 -6.55 20.21 0.55
C MET A 184 -7.82 19.64 1.17
N PRO A 185 -8.25 18.44 0.74
CA PRO A 185 -9.47 17.83 1.27
C PRO A 185 -9.36 17.46 2.76
N LYS A 186 -8.14 17.20 3.24
CA LYS A 186 -7.83 16.86 4.64
C LYS A 186 -6.34 16.98 4.91
N ALA A 187 -5.98 16.94 6.20
CA ALA A 187 -4.60 16.81 6.65
C ALA A 187 -3.89 15.62 5.99
N LEU A 188 -2.61 15.82 5.69
CA LEU A 188 -1.79 14.83 5.02
C LEU A 188 -1.51 13.66 5.97
N PRO A 189 -1.90 12.41 5.64
CA PRO A 189 -1.72 11.28 6.55
C PRO A 189 -0.24 10.92 6.72
N ASN A 190 0.10 10.34 7.88
CA ASN A 190 1.46 9.92 8.27
C ASN A 190 2.49 11.05 8.24
N ARG A 191 2.05 12.28 8.54
CA ARG A 191 2.83 13.51 8.57
C ARG A 191 2.33 14.40 9.72
N THR A 192 3.23 15.12 10.35
CA THR A 192 2.85 16.16 11.32
C THR A 192 2.53 17.42 10.54
N ASN A 193 1.25 17.79 10.45
CA ASN A 193 0.81 18.96 9.69
C ASN A 193 0.90 20.21 10.57
N VAL A 194 1.77 21.16 10.22
CA VAL A 194 1.95 22.43 10.93
C VAL A 194 1.39 23.56 10.09
N VAL A 195 0.33 24.22 10.57
CA VAL A 195 -0.41 25.25 9.84
C VAL A 195 -0.14 26.62 10.46
N ILE A 196 0.37 27.54 9.65
CA ILE A 196 0.66 28.92 10.03
C ILE A 196 -0.55 29.81 9.75
N THR A 197 -1.05 30.50 10.77
CA THR A 197 -2.17 31.44 10.66
C THR A 197 -2.12 32.50 11.75
N ARG A 198 -2.55 33.73 11.43
CA ARG A 198 -2.73 34.80 12.43
C ARG A 198 -4.05 34.69 13.20
N ASN A 199 -5.00 33.87 12.70
CA ASN A 199 -6.26 33.64 13.37
C ASN A 199 -6.06 32.68 14.55
N LYS A 200 -6.05 33.22 15.77
CA LYS A 200 -5.86 32.46 17.02
C LYS A 200 -6.97 31.45 17.31
N ASN A 201 -8.15 31.62 16.70
CA ASN A 201 -9.31 30.75 16.89
C ASN A 201 -9.41 29.68 15.80
N TYR A 202 -8.43 29.59 14.90
CA TYR A 202 -8.45 28.60 13.83
C TYR A 202 -8.12 27.22 14.38
N THR A 203 -9.00 26.26 14.11
CA THR A 203 -8.84 24.86 14.51
C THR A 203 -9.23 23.95 13.36
N ALA A 204 -8.48 22.87 13.17
CA ALA A 204 -8.88 21.77 12.28
C ALA A 204 -8.34 20.45 12.84
N GLU A 205 -8.84 19.33 12.31
CA GLU A 205 -8.41 18.01 12.75
C GLU A 205 -7.00 17.67 12.26
N ASN A 206 -6.23 16.98 13.10
CA ASN A 206 -4.91 16.42 12.77
C ASN A 206 -3.88 17.46 12.30
N ILE A 207 -3.98 18.69 12.82
CA ILE A 207 -2.99 19.75 12.58
C ILE A 207 -2.49 20.36 13.89
N THR A 208 -1.28 20.93 13.83
CA THR A 208 -0.73 21.83 14.85
C THR A 208 -0.78 23.25 14.31
N VAL A 209 -1.49 24.14 15.00
CA VAL A 209 -1.64 25.55 14.58
C VAL A 209 -0.59 26.41 15.27
N VAL A 210 0.10 27.24 14.49
CA VAL A 210 1.09 28.21 14.98
C VAL A 210 0.89 29.56 14.28
N ASP A 211 1.46 30.64 14.81
CA ASP A 211 1.28 32.00 14.30
C ASP A 211 2.51 32.58 13.58
N SER A 212 3.63 31.86 13.55
CA SER A 212 4.84 32.29 12.84
C SER A 212 5.66 31.10 12.32
N LEU A 213 6.51 31.36 11.33
CA LEU A 213 7.42 30.35 10.79
C LEU A 213 8.45 29.91 11.84
N GLU A 214 8.95 30.82 12.66
CA GLU A 214 9.90 30.52 13.74
C GLU A 214 9.27 29.57 14.76
N ARG A 215 7.99 29.75 15.10
CA ARG A 215 7.26 28.81 15.96
C ARG A 215 7.03 27.47 15.26
N ALA A 216 6.72 27.48 13.96
CA ALA A 216 6.62 26.24 13.18
C ALA A 216 7.93 25.44 13.23
N LEU A 217 9.07 26.10 13.01
CA LEU A 217 10.39 25.47 13.07
C LEU A 217 10.71 24.94 14.48
N LYS A 218 10.33 25.65 15.54
CA LYS A 218 10.47 25.17 16.93
C LYS A 218 9.63 23.91 17.20
N VAL A 219 8.41 23.83 16.68
CA VAL A 219 7.58 22.61 16.76
C VAL A 219 8.27 21.46 16.05
N CYS A 220 8.90 21.74 14.91
CA CYS A 220 9.60 20.74 14.11
C CYS A 220 11.01 20.40 14.63
N LYS A 221 11.48 20.91 15.77
CA LYS A 221 12.90 20.82 16.20
C LYS A 221 13.49 19.39 16.22
N ASP A 222 12.64 18.40 16.51
CA ASP A 222 13.04 16.98 16.64
C ASP A 222 12.99 16.25 15.28
N ASP A 223 12.56 16.95 14.21
CA ASP A 223 12.61 16.45 12.84
C ASP A 223 13.94 16.84 12.18
N PRO A 224 14.74 15.86 11.70
CA PRO A 224 15.96 16.17 10.98
C PRO A 224 15.71 16.88 9.64
N GLN A 225 14.53 16.74 9.03
CA GLN A 225 14.21 17.28 7.70
C GLN A 225 12.75 17.74 7.59
N PRO A 226 12.37 18.86 8.23
CA PRO A 226 11.05 19.43 8.04
C PRO A 226 10.88 20.03 6.64
N PHE A 227 9.67 19.91 6.10
CA PHE A 227 9.33 20.36 4.75
C PHE A 227 8.42 21.59 4.79
N ILE A 228 8.80 22.66 4.09
CA ILE A 228 7.92 23.79 3.80
C ILE A 228 7.21 23.50 2.48
N ILE A 229 5.88 23.43 2.51
CA ILE A 229 5.04 23.02 1.38
C ILE A 229 4.15 24.16 0.84
N GLY A 230 4.43 25.40 1.25
CA GLY A 230 3.80 26.61 0.70
C GLY A 230 2.70 27.21 1.58
N GLY A 231 1.88 28.14 1.08
CA GLY A 231 1.88 28.73 -0.27
C GLY A 231 2.90 29.85 -0.45
N GLY A 232 2.68 30.72 -1.44
CA GLY A 232 3.66 31.74 -1.88
C GLY A 232 4.25 32.60 -0.75
N GLU A 233 3.42 33.08 0.19
CA GLU A 233 3.91 33.85 1.34
C GLU A 233 4.83 33.03 2.25
N ILE A 234 4.46 31.78 2.53
CA ILE A 234 5.25 30.86 3.37
C ILE A 234 6.55 30.48 2.69
N TYR A 235 6.54 30.26 1.36
CA TYR A 235 7.78 30.05 0.60
C TYR A 235 8.71 31.25 0.69
N ARG A 236 8.19 32.48 0.51
CA ARG A 236 8.99 33.71 0.56
C ARG A 236 9.70 33.90 1.89
N ILE A 237 9.02 33.69 3.01
CA ILE A 237 9.66 33.76 4.34
C ILE A 237 10.52 32.52 4.61
N GLY A 238 10.15 31.36 4.07
CA GLY A 238 10.82 30.08 4.21
C GLY A 238 12.21 30.01 3.58
N LEU A 239 12.42 30.69 2.44
CA LEU A 239 13.71 30.71 1.73
C LEU A 239 14.90 31.19 2.60
N LYS A 240 14.63 32.04 3.59
CA LYS A 240 15.64 32.50 4.55
C LYS A 240 16.19 31.35 5.41
N TYR A 241 15.34 30.40 5.76
CA TYR A 241 15.64 29.30 6.68
C TYR A 241 15.95 27.98 5.97
N ALA A 242 15.42 27.77 4.77
CA ALA A 242 15.65 26.58 3.98
C ALA A 242 17.13 26.45 3.61
N LYS A 243 17.64 25.22 3.59
CA LYS A 243 18.96 24.89 3.02
C LYS A 243 18.87 24.06 1.74
N ARG A 244 17.66 23.55 1.40
CA ARG A 244 17.40 22.78 0.18
C ARG A 244 16.05 23.15 -0.42
N ILE A 245 15.97 23.13 -1.74
CA ILE A 245 14.74 23.21 -2.51
C ILE A 245 14.60 21.95 -3.37
N GLU A 246 13.52 21.21 -3.17
CA GLU A 246 13.07 20.12 -4.03
C GLU A 246 12.00 20.67 -4.98
N LEU A 247 12.43 21.12 -6.15
CA LEU A 247 11.58 21.73 -7.17
C LEU A 247 11.09 20.66 -8.16
N THR A 248 9.83 20.77 -8.57
CA THR A 248 9.32 20.17 -9.81
C THR A 248 9.06 21.32 -10.78
N ARG A 249 9.86 21.44 -11.84
CA ARG A 249 9.70 22.48 -12.86
C ARG A 249 8.84 21.95 -14.00
N VAL A 250 7.66 22.51 -14.19
CA VAL A 250 6.72 22.14 -15.27
C VAL A 250 6.96 23.04 -16.47
N TYR A 251 7.29 22.45 -17.62
CA TYR A 251 7.67 23.16 -18.84
C TYR A 251 6.45 23.64 -19.63
N HIS A 252 5.66 24.50 -18.98
CA HIS A 252 4.49 25.16 -19.56
C HIS A 252 4.22 26.46 -18.79
N ASN A 253 3.69 27.47 -19.48
CA ASN A 253 3.26 28.72 -18.85
C ASN A 253 1.78 28.63 -18.46
N PHE A 254 1.44 29.04 -17.25
CA PHE A 254 0.05 29.06 -16.78
C PHE A 254 -0.34 30.44 -16.30
N GLU A 255 -1.64 30.72 -16.26
CA GLU A 255 -2.19 31.88 -15.56
C GLU A 255 -2.52 31.53 -14.12
N GLY A 256 -2.09 32.36 -13.17
CA GLY A 256 -2.36 32.14 -11.75
C GLY A 256 -2.10 33.36 -10.89
N ASP A 257 -2.63 33.31 -9.66
CA ASP A 257 -2.56 34.38 -8.67
C ASP A 257 -1.42 34.18 -7.66
N THR A 258 -0.80 33.00 -7.67
CA THR A 258 0.20 32.60 -6.69
C THR A 258 1.46 32.12 -7.39
N THR A 259 2.58 32.78 -7.08
CA THR A 259 3.90 32.45 -7.62
C THR A 259 4.85 31.93 -6.55
N PHE A 260 5.80 31.10 -6.97
CA PHE A 260 7.00 30.79 -6.22
C PHE A 260 7.99 31.96 -6.34
N PRO A 261 8.71 32.35 -5.28
CA PRO A 261 9.73 33.37 -5.40
C PRO A 261 10.87 32.92 -6.31
N GLN A 262 11.44 33.86 -7.07
CA GLN A 262 12.57 33.58 -7.95
C GLN A 262 13.76 33.02 -7.15
N ILE A 263 14.37 31.94 -7.67
CA ILE A 263 15.56 31.32 -7.08
C ILE A 263 16.79 32.14 -7.50
N ASP A 264 17.44 32.78 -6.53
CA ASP A 264 18.69 33.51 -6.75
C ASP A 264 19.86 32.52 -6.90
N LYS A 265 20.47 32.50 -8.10
CA LYS A 265 21.61 31.63 -8.44
C LYS A 265 22.88 31.94 -7.64
N ASN A 266 22.97 33.11 -7.02
CA ASN A 266 24.07 33.46 -6.12
C ASN A 266 23.93 32.83 -4.73
N LEU A 267 22.71 32.43 -4.35
CA LEU A 267 22.40 31.82 -3.06
C LEU A 267 22.11 30.32 -3.18
N TRP A 268 21.77 29.84 -4.36
CA TRP A 268 21.33 28.47 -4.60
C TRP A 268 22.09 27.84 -5.75
N LYS A 269 22.62 26.64 -5.51
CA LYS A 269 23.30 25.82 -6.49
C LYS A 269 22.45 24.62 -6.84
N GLU A 270 22.26 24.39 -8.14
CA GLU A 270 21.65 23.17 -8.62
C GLU A 270 22.60 21.98 -8.40
N VAL A 271 22.11 20.94 -7.73
CA VAL A 271 22.89 19.74 -7.41
C VAL A 271 22.35 18.49 -8.11
N LYS A 272 21.14 18.57 -8.65
CA LYS A 272 20.48 17.46 -9.35
C LYS A 272 19.39 17.97 -10.28
N ASP A 273 19.32 17.38 -11.46
CA ASP A 273 18.22 17.56 -12.43
C ASP A 273 17.85 16.18 -13.03
N ILE A 274 16.59 15.78 -12.88
CA ILE A 274 16.02 14.58 -13.50
C ILE A 274 14.88 15.01 -14.43
N LYS A 275 15.10 14.89 -15.73
CA LYS A 275 14.10 15.15 -16.77
C LYS A 275 13.07 14.02 -16.84
N MET A 276 11.80 14.39 -16.90
CA MET A 276 10.65 13.50 -16.91
C MET A 276 9.79 13.81 -18.15
N PHE A 277 10.22 13.31 -19.32
CA PHE A 277 9.60 13.60 -20.63
C PHE A 277 8.82 12.41 -21.17
N ASP A 278 7.85 12.71 -22.04
CA ASP A 278 7.08 11.73 -22.83
C ASP A 278 6.45 10.62 -21.97
N ILE A 279 5.99 11.00 -20.77
CA ILE A 279 5.39 10.06 -19.83
C ILE A 279 3.94 9.87 -20.20
N GLU A 280 3.55 8.64 -20.52
CA GLU A 280 2.14 8.25 -20.69
C GLU A 280 1.28 8.78 -19.52
N ASN A 281 0.12 9.34 -19.85
CA ASN A 281 -0.84 9.95 -18.90
C ASN A 281 -0.39 11.26 -18.22
N HIS A 282 0.51 12.05 -18.82
CA HIS A 282 0.81 13.41 -18.36
C HIS A 282 0.64 14.43 -19.51
N ASN A 283 0.01 15.57 -19.21
CA ASN A 283 -0.22 16.63 -20.21
C ASN A 283 1.00 17.55 -20.41
N TYR A 284 2.00 17.46 -19.55
CA TYR A 284 3.13 18.39 -19.52
C TYR A 284 4.44 17.67 -19.20
N ASN A 285 5.51 18.07 -19.89
CA ASN A 285 6.88 17.70 -19.53
C ASN A 285 7.29 18.48 -18.28
N PHE A 286 8.06 17.83 -17.40
CA PHE A 286 8.61 18.47 -16.20
C PHE A 286 9.96 17.86 -15.83
N SER A 287 10.64 18.49 -14.88
CA SER A 287 11.88 17.98 -14.29
C SER A 287 11.86 18.06 -12.78
N PHE A 288 12.48 17.08 -12.12
CA PHE A 288 12.76 17.12 -10.69
C PHE A 288 14.14 17.71 -10.47
N ILE A 289 14.18 18.92 -9.92
CA ILE A 289 15.40 19.68 -9.68
C ILE A 289 15.62 19.80 -8.18
N THR A 290 16.86 19.61 -7.73
CA THR A 290 17.26 19.85 -6.34
C THR A 290 18.28 20.98 -6.30
N TYR A 291 18.02 21.99 -5.48
CA TYR A 291 18.96 23.06 -5.17
C TYR A 291 19.42 22.96 -3.73
N ASP A 292 20.72 23.15 -3.50
CA ASP A 292 21.28 23.37 -2.17
C ASP A 292 21.69 24.84 -2.01
N LYS A 293 21.51 25.36 -0.80
CA LYS A 293 21.95 26.71 -0.47
C LYS A 293 23.48 26.73 -0.40
N ILE A 294 24.08 27.74 -1.01
CA ILE A 294 25.54 27.96 -1.04
C ILE A 294 26.05 28.40 0.34
#